data_AF-A0A950TX78-F1
#
_entry.id   AF-A0A950TX78-F1
#
_cell.length_a   1.000
_cell.length_b   1.000
_cell.length_c   1.000
_cell.angle_alpha   90.00
_cell.angle_beta   90.00
_cell.angle_gamma   90.00
#
_symmetry.space_group_name_H-M   'P 1'
#
loop_
_entity.id
_entity.type
_entity.pdbx_description
1 polymer ?
#
loop_
_entity_poly.entity_id
_entity_poly.type
_entity_poly.pdbx_seq_one_letter_code
_entity_poly.pdbx_strand_id
1 'polypeptide(L)'
;MTTNCLDIGIIQAFLDGELPSSEVTRVSDHIGGCDTCALLLSRAEDENAAVFPALAREFDTMVPTQRLWARIEDSIQFEKDAAPWWQKLRAAVVANFINPQVGALAGLLIVLGLFAMYKLSGPSGTTDQIALGPKTTIAPTVVNVDTVPPSATGAASVSGRSAQPTVETASYRAPRPKAEHAVYTTAAPAIATDASYMPGEESYVKTIASLKQTVGNQDPNVMSASQQVSYARDMAVVDDTIKRMRAAVQKNPKNDAAKQMLSTAYQNKIDLLNSVAQKEELVASLR
;
A
#
# COMPACT_ATOMS: atom_id res chain seq x y z
N MET A 1 19.01 47.55 9.70
CA MET A 1 20.24 46.72 9.69
C MET A 1 20.26 46.00 8.36
N THR A 2 21.27 46.23 7.53
CA THR A 2 21.46 45.52 6.26
C THR A 2 21.96 44.12 6.56
N THR A 3 21.03 43.22 6.88
CA THR A 3 21.29 41.78 6.96
C THR A 3 21.49 41.28 5.54
N ASN A 4 22.65 40.67 5.28
CA ASN A 4 22.93 40.01 4.01
C ASN A 4 21.83 38.97 3.76
N CYS A 5 20.98 39.19 2.74
CA CYS A 5 19.94 38.24 2.36
C CYS A 5 20.55 36.90 1.93
N LEU A 6 19.79 35.83 2.07
CA LEU A 6 20.16 34.51 1.56
C LEU A 6 20.20 34.51 0.04
N ASP A 7 21.12 33.73 -0.52
CA ASP A 7 21.17 33.45 -1.94
C ASP A 7 19.97 32.58 -2.35
N ILE A 8 19.45 32.78 -3.57
CA ILE A 8 18.30 32.04 -4.09
C ILE A 8 18.56 30.53 -4.12
N GLY A 9 19.80 30.10 -4.41
CA GLY A 9 20.17 28.69 -4.42
C GLY A 9 20.10 28.05 -3.03
N ILE A 10 20.35 28.81 -1.97
CA ILE A 10 20.20 28.33 -0.59
C ILE A 10 18.73 28.18 -0.22
N ILE A 11 17.85 29.07 -0.69
CA ILE A 11 16.40 28.96 -0.49
C ILE A 11 15.85 27.74 -1.24
N GLN A 12 16.32 27.49 -2.47
CA GLN A 12 15.94 26.29 -3.24
C GLN A 12 16.44 25.01 -2.57
N ALA A 13 17.73 24.94 -2.20
CA ALA A 13 18.28 23.79 -1.48
C ALA A 13 17.58 23.54 -0.13
N PHE A 14 17.09 24.59 0.54
CA PHE A 14 16.27 24.48 1.74
C PHE A 14 14.89 23.86 1.44
N LEU A 15 14.21 24.30 0.39
CA LEU A 15 12.91 23.74 -0.04
C LEU A 15 13.02 22.29 -0.53
N ASP A 16 14.09 21.95 -1.24
CA ASP A 16 14.34 20.60 -1.75
C ASP A 16 14.84 19.63 -0.66
N GLY A 17 15.18 20.14 0.54
CA GLY A 17 15.69 19.36 1.66
C GLY A 17 17.14 18.90 1.48
N GLU A 18 17.91 19.56 0.63
CA GLU A 18 19.31 19.22 0.32
C GLU A 18 20.32 19.85 1.29
N LEU A 19 19.89 20.80 2.13
CA LEU A 19 20.78 21.43 3.11
C LEU A 19 21.14 20.51 4.28
N PRO A 20 22.40 20.57 4.78
CA PRO A 20 22.78 19.85 6.00
C PRO A 20 22.04 20.43 7.22
N SER A 21 21.79 19.59 8.23
CA SER A 21 20.99 19.95 9.41
C SER A 21 21.47 21.21 10.14
N SER A 22 22.77 21.48 10.15
CA SER A 22 23.35 22.70 10.73
C SER A 22 22.98 23.97 9.96
N GLU A 23 22.80 23.89 8.64
CA GLU A 23 22.43 25.04 7.81
C GLU A 23 20.93 25.28 7.79
N VAL A 24 20.11 24.22 7.91
CA VAL A 24 18.65 24.30 8.02
C VAL A 24 18.25 25.23 9.18
N THR A 25 18.86 25.06 10.37
CA THR A 25 18.58 25.93 11.53
C THR A 25 18.94 27.39 11.26
N ARG A 26 20.13 27.64 10.67
CA ARG A 26 20.59 29.00 10.35
C ARG A 26 19.67 29.69 9.33
N VAL A 27 19.23 28.95 8.31
CA VAL A 27 18.33 29.45 7.27
C VAL A 27 16.95 29.72 7.85
N SER A 28 16.40 28.80 8.65
CA SER A 28 15.13 28.97 9.36
C SER A 28 15.13 30.21 10.27
N ASP A 29 16.17 30.38 11.08
CA ASP A 29 16.34 31.54 11.96
C ASP A 29 16.42 32.86 11.17
N HIS A 30 17.14 32.85 10.04
CA HIS A 30 17.25 34.04 9.19
C HIS A 30 15.91 34.39 8.52
N ILE A 31 15.20 33.40 7.98
CA ILE A 31 13.89 33.60 7.33
C ILE A 31 12.89 34.16 8.34
N GLY A 32 12.91 33.68 9.59
CA GLY A 32 12.08 34.23 10.66
C GLY A 32 12.39 35.68 11.06
N GLY A 33 13.60 36.18 10.75
CA GLY A 33 14.04 37.54 11.06
C GLY A 33 14.17 38.47 9.85
N CYS A 34 13.90 38.00 8.63
CA CYS A 34 14.13 38.74 7.38
C CYS A 34 12.94 38.63 6.43
N ASP A 35 12.08 39.67 6.41
CA ASP A 35 10.86 39.72 5.59
C ASP A 35 11.12 39.49 4.09
N THR A 36 12.27 39.93 3.58
CA THR A 36 12.63 39.75 2.17
C THR A 36 12.88 38.29 1.83
N CYS A 37 13.59 37.55 2.69
CA CYS A 37 13.81 36.12 2.50
C CYS A 37 12.53 35.31 2.73
N ALA A 38 11.66 35.73 3.66
CA ALA A 38 10.35 35.12 3.86
C ALA A 38 9.45 35.28 2.61
N LEU A 39 9.45 36.47 1.98
CA LEU A 39 8.71 36.70 0.74
C LEU A 39 9.26 35.85 -0.43
N LEU A 40 10.58 35.72 -0.54
CA LEU A 40 11.21 34.87 -1.56
C LEU A 40 10.86 33.39 -1.36
N LEU A 41 10.87 32.90 -0.12
CA LEU A 41 10.45 31.53 0.20
C LEU A 41 8.99 31.30 -0.20
N SER A 42 8.08 32.17 0.22
CA SER A 42 6.65 32.07 -0.12
C SER A 42 6.42 32.06 -1.64
N ARG A 43 7.13 32.89 -2.40
CA ARG A 43 7.02 32.88 -3.86
C ARG A 43 7.50 31.57 -4.49
N ALA A 44 8.58 30.99 -3.98
CA ALA A 44 9.09 29.71 -4.46
C ALA A 44 8.13 28.56 -4.12
N GLU A 45 7.47 28.60 -2.96
CA GLU A 45 6.41 27.66 -2.58
C GLU A 45 5.20 27.77 -3.52
N ASP A 46 4.77 28.99 -3.87
CA ASP A 46 3.68 29.23 -4.83
C ASP A 46 4.00 28.69 -6.24
N GLU A 47 5.24 28.91 -6.70
CA GLU A 47 5.73 28.39 -7.98
C GLU A 47 5.75 26.85 -7.98
N ASN A 48 6.22 26.23 -6.90
CA ASN A 48 6.17 24.78 -6.71
C ASN A 48 4.73 24.24 -6.68
N ALA A 49 3.84 24.90 -5.94
CA ALA A 49 2.42 24.51 -5.83
C ALA A 49 1.68 24.57 -7.18
N ALA A 50 2.12 25.41 -8.11
CA ALA A 50 1.58 25.44 -9.48
C ALA A 50 2.06 24.25 -10.34
N VAL A 51 3.30 23.79 -10.13
CA VAL A 51 3.94 22.73 -10.95
C VAL A 51 3.56 21.33 -10.46
N PHE A 52 3.53 21.09 -9.15
CA PHE A 52 3.29 19.75 -8.59
C PHE A 52 1.96 19.10 -9.04
N PRO A 53 0.81 19.79 -9.11
CA PRO A 53 -0.44 19.20 -9.59
C PRO A 53 -0.38 18.75 -11.05
N ALA A 54 0.36 19.46 -11.91
CA ALA A 54 0.53 19.08 -13.30
C ALA A 54 1.37 17.81 -13.44
N LEU A 55 2.40 17.66 -12.59
CA LEU A 55 3.25 16.47 -12.54
C LEU A 55 2.63 15.29 -11.78
N ALA A 56 1.62 15.53 -10.93
CA ALA A 56 0.96 14.49 -10.13
C ALA A 56 0.49 13.30 -10.99
N ARG A 57 -0.05 13.58 -12.19
CA ARG A 57 -0.49 12.55 -13.13
C ARG A 57 0.67 11.67 -13.63
N GLU A 58 1.86 12.23 -13.82
CA GLU A 58 3.04 11.49 -14.24
C GLU A 58 3.64 10.69 -13.07
N PHE A 59 3.71 11.30 -11.88
CA PHE A 59 4.15 10.62 -10.66
C PHE A 59 3.23 9.44 -10.29
N ASP A 60 1.92 9.57 -10.46
CA ASP A 60 0.95 8.49 -10.25
C ASP A 60 1.15 7.31 -11.21
N THR A 61 1.73 7.55 -12.39
CA THR A 61 2.03 6.49 -13.36
C THR A 61 3.41 5.87 -13.19
N MET A 62 4.39 6.61 -12.65
CA MET A 62 5.79 6.20 -12.56
C MET A 62 6.25 5.79 -11.16
N VAL A 63 5.45 6.00 -10.12
CA VAL A 63 5.79 5.55 -8.76
C VAL A 63 4.84 4.42 -8.32
N PRO A 64 5.07 3.15 -8.75
CA PRO A 64 4.40 1.98 -8.20
C PRO A 64 4.51 1.84 -6.69
N THR A 65 5.37 2.60 -6.02
CA THR A 65 5.67 2.39 -4.60
C THR A 65 4.69 3.11 -3.68
N GLN A 66 4.18 4.32 -3.94
CA GLN A 66 3.33 4.98 -2.93
C GLN A 66 1.97 4.30 -2.75
N ARG A 67 1.32 3.88 -3.85
CA ARG A 67 0.07 3.13 -3.78
C ARG A 67 0.28 1.72 -3.20
N LEU A 68 1.43 1.12 -3.44
CA LEU A 68 1.83 -0.15 -2.86
C LEU A 68 2.14 0.01 -1.36
N TRP A 69 2.86 1.05 -0.96
CA TRP A 69 3.17 1.39 0.43
C TRP A 69 1.92 1.72 1.21
N ALA A 70 0.99 2.49 0.65
CA ALA A 70 -0.31 2.73 1.26
C ALA A 70 -1.09 1.42 1.48
N ARG A 71 -1.04 0.49 0.50
CA ARG A 71 -1.65 -0.84 0.64
C ARG A 71 -0.92 -1.72 1.67
N ILE A 72 0.41 -1.62 1.75
CA ILE A 72 1.22 -2.34 2.75
C ILE A 72 0.88 -1.80 4.15
N GLU A 73 0.86 -0.49 4.35
CA GLU A 73 0.53 0.13 5.64
C GLU A 73 -0.89 -0.21 6.08
N ASP A 74 -1.86 -0.18 5.16
CA ASP A 74 -3.24 -0.59 5.41
C ASP A 74 -3.33 -2.08 5.77
N SER A 75 -2.56 -2.95 5.10
CA SER A 75 -2.49 -4.38 5.45
C SER A 75 -1.84 -4.62 6.81
N ILE A 76 -0.84 -3.83 7.21
CA ILE A 76 -0.19 -3.92 8.51
C ILE A 76 -1.11 -3.42 9.62
N GLN A 77 -1.87 -2.34 9.38
CA GLN A 77 -2.90 -1.85 10.30
C GLN A 77 -3.99 -2.89 10.51
N PHE A 78 -4.52 -3.45 9.42
CA PHE A 78 -5.53 -4.49 9.50
C PHE A 78 -5.03 -5.74 10.24
N GLU A 79 -3.78 -6.17 9.98
CA GLU A 79 -3.20 -7.31 10.69
C GLU A 79 -2.90 -7.00 12.17
N LYS A 80 -2.55 -5.76 12.52
CA LYS A 80 -2.41 -5.31 13.93
C LYS A 80 -3.72 -5.28 14.68
N ASP A 81 -4.82 -4.93 14.02
CA ASP A 81 -6.16 -4.89 14.60
C ASP A 81 -6.79 -6.28 14.66
N ALA A 82 -6.54 -7.11 13.65
CA ALA A 82 -6.96 -8.51 13.59
C ALA A 82 -6.05 -9.46 14.39
N ALA A 83 -4.85 -9.01 14.79
CA ALA A 83 -3.92 -9.82 15.58
C ALA A 83 -4.62 -10.24 16.89
N PRO A 84 -4.77 -11.56 17.11
CA PRO A 84 -5.38 -12.08 18.33
C PRO A 84 -4.66 -11.50 19.55
N TRP A 85 -5.42 -11.06 20.55
CA TRP A 85 -4.90 -10.47 21.80
C TRP A 85 -3.76 -11.29 22.44
N TRP A 86 -3.73 -12.61 22.20
CA TRP A 86 -2.67 -13.52 22.66
C TRP A 86 -1.30 -13.30 22.00
N GLN A 87 -1.22 -12.84 20.75
CA GLN A 87 0.04 -12.46 20.10
C GLN A 87 0.60 -11.16 20.68
N LYS A 88 -0.27 -10.18 20.99
CA LYS A 88 0.12 -8.95 21.69
C LYS A 88 0.70 -9.28 23.08
N LEU A 89 0.13 -10.28 23.76
CA LEU A 89 0.60 -10.77 25.05
C LEU A 89 1.96 -11.48 24.94
N ARG A 90 2.18 -12.32 23.91
CA ARG A 90 3.50 -12.92 23.65
C ARG A 90 4.58 -11.88 23.35
N ALA A 91 4.28 -10.88 22.52
CA ALA A 91 5.22 -9.81 22.21
C ALA A 91 5.59 -9.00 23.47
N ALA A 92 4.62 -8.70 24.33
CA ALA A 92 4.86 -8.05 25.62
C ALA A 92 5.72 -8.90 26.58
N VAL A 93 5.50 -10.22 26.61
CA VAL A 93 6.32 -11.14 27.43
C VAL A 93 7.75 -11.21 26.91
N VAL A 94 7.96 -11.32 25.59
CA VAL A 94 9.30 -11.38 24.99
C VAL A 94 10.04 -10.05 25.15
N ALA A 95 9.36 -8.91 24.96
CA ALA A 95 9.97 -7.59 25.16
C ALA A 95 10.40 -7.35 26.62
N ASN A 96 9.65 -7.88 27.60
CA ASN A 96 10.01 -7.83 29.01
C ASN A 96 11.20 -8.74 29.37
N PHE A 97 11.49 -9.78 28.58
CA PHE A 97 12.64 -10.65 28.79
C PHE A 97 13.97 -10.05 28.28
N ILE A 98 13.92 -9.05 27.39
CA ILE A 98 15.13 -8.42 26.82
C ILE A 98 15.66 -7.29 27.72
N ASN A 99 14.83 -6.70 28.58
CA ASN A 99 15.25 -5.71 29.57
C ASN A 99 15.58 -6.38 30.92
N PRO A 100 16.86 -6.54 31.30
CA PRO A 100 17.27 -7.32 32.47
C PRO A 100 16.77 -6.75 33.81
N GLN A 101 16.38 -5.48 33.85
CA GLN A 101 15.90 -4.83 35.07
C GLN A 101 14.42 -5.10 35.39
N VAL A 102 13.61 -5.54 34.40
CA VAL A 102 12.17 -5.82 34.60
C VAL A 102 11.92 -7.30 34.95
N GLY A 103 12.90 -8.18 34.67
CA GLY A 103 12.80 -9.63 34.95
C GLY A 103 12.62 -9.98 36.43
N ALA A 104 13.14 -9.17 37.35
CA ALA A 104 13.07 -9.43 38.79
C ALA A 104 11.63 -9.33 39.35
N LEU A 105 10.81 -8.41 38.84
CA LEU A 105 9.42 -8.24 39.28
C LEU A 105 8.47 -9.26 38.63
N ALA A 106 8.71 -9.62 37.37
CA ALA A 106 7.89 -10.62 36.67
C ALA A 106 8.04 -12.02 37.28
N GLY A 107 9.25 -12.41 37.69
CA GLY A 107 9.49 -13.67 38.40
C GLY A 107 8.74 -13.74 39.74
N LEU A 108 8.70 -12.64 40.48
CA LEU A 108 7.99 -12.56 41.77
C LEU A 108 6.48 -12.73 41.60
N LEU A 109 5.89 -12.16 40.53
CA LEU A 109 4.46 -12.31 40.23
C LEU A 109 4.10 -13.75 39.83
N ILE A 110 4.96 -14.47 39.11
CA ILE A 110 4.73 -15.88 38.76
C ILE A 110 4.76 -16.76 40.02
N VAL A 111 5.72 -16.53 40.92
CA VAL A 111 5.82 -17.29 42.18
C VAL A 111 4.64 -16.99 43.10
N LEU A 112 4.23 -15.72 43.22
CA LEU A 112 3.03 -15.33 43.98
C LEU A 112 1.75 -15.91 43.37
N GLY A 113 1.63 -15.92 42.05
CA GLY A 113 0.50 -16.50 41.33
C GLY A 113 0.38 -18.01 41.55
N LEU A 114 1.49 -18.75 41.42
CA LEU A 114 1.52 -20.19 41.72
C LEU A 114 1.23 -20.48 43.19
N PHE A 115 1.73 -19.67 44.11
CA PHE A 115 1.47 -19.80 45.55
C PHE A 115 -0.01 -19.54 45.89
N ALA A 116 -0.60 -18.50 45.31
CA ALA A 116 -2.02 -18.19 45.45
C ALA A 116 -2.90 -19.30 44.84
N MET A 117 -2.55 -19.82 43.66
CA MET A 117 -3.29 -20.90 43.01
C MET A 117 -3.21 -22.21 43.80
N TYR A 118 -2.06 -22.51 44.40
CA TYR A 118 -1.89 -23.68 45.27
C TYR A 118 -2.71 -23.55 46.56
N LYS A 119 -2.81 -22.34 47.13
CA LYS A 119 -3.62 -22.07 48.32
C LYS A 119 -5.13 -22.04 48.05
N LEU A 120 -5.56 -21.62 46.86
CA LEU A 120 -6.98 -21.63 46.46
C LEU A 120 -7.46 -22.99 45.92
N SER A 121 -6.56 -23.89 45.50
CA SER A 121 -6.92 -25.24 45.02
C SER A 121 -7.18 -26.24 46.16
N GLY A 122 -7.47 -25.77 47.38
CA GLY A 122 -8.06 -26.62 48.41
C GLY A 122 -9.39 -27.21 47.90
N PRO A 123 -9.73 -28.45 48.31
CA PRO A 123 -10.86 -29.20 47.76
C PRO A 123 -12.18 -28.47 48.03
N SER A 124 -12.58 -27.63 47.09
CA SER A 124 -13.88 -26.98 47.10
C SER A 124 -14.88 -27.97 46.54
N GLY A 125 -15.64 -28.57 47.44
CA GLY A 125 -16.75 -29.44 47.10
C GLY A 125 -17.76 -28.73 46.19
N THR A 126 -18.19 -29.49 45.19
CA THR A 126 -19.49 -29.49 44.51
C THR A 126 -20.49 -28.40 44.94
N THR A 127 -20.86 -27.51 44.02
CA THR A 127 -22.24 -27.02 43.88
C THR A 127 -22.44 -26.55 42.44
N ASP A 128 -23.15 -27.37 41.66
CA ASP A 128 -23.84 -26.96 40.43
C ASP A 128 -24.84 -25.85 40.76
N GLN A 129 -24.64 -24.66 40.19
CA GLN A 129 -25.76 -23.75 39.90
C GLN A 129 -25.49 -23.04 38.57
N ILE A 130 -26.18 -23.54 37.55
CA ILE A 130 -26.36 -22.91 36.25
C ILE A 130 -27.28 -21.70 36.45
N ALA A 131 -26.72 -20.50 36.51
CA ALA A 131 -27.47 -19.25 36.47
C ALA A 131 -27.60 -18.77 35.01
N LEU A 132 -28.83 -18.83 34.48
CA LEU A 132 -29.21 -18.16 33.24
C LEU A 132 -29.09 -16.64 33.43
N GLY A 133 -28.16 -16.00 32.72
CA GLY A 133 -28.05 -14.55 32.58
C GLY A 133 -28.73 -14.02 31.30
N PRO A 134 -29.23 -12.77 31.31
CA PRO A 134 -30.24 -12.30 30.36
C PRO A 134 -29.69 -11.92 28.98
N LYS A 135 -30.53 -12.20 27.98
CA LYS A 135 -30.41 -11.84 26.58
C LYS A 135 -30.41 -10.31 26.44
N THR A 136 -29.25 -9.70 26.18
CA THR A 136 -29.16 -8.27 25.89
C THR A 136 -29.40 -8.05 24.40
N THR A 137 -30.62 -7.62 24.07
CA THR A 137 -30.99 -7.12 22.75
C THR A 137 -30.43 -5.71 22.59
N ILE A 138 -29.40 -5.55 21.75
CA ILE A 138 -28.90 -4.23 21.37
C ILE A 138 -29.69 -3.77 20.15
N ALA A 139 -30.46 -2.69 20.30
CA ALA A 139 -31.15 -2.02 19.21
C ALA A 139 -30.16 -1.15 18.40
N PRO A 140 -30.28 -1.08 17.06
CA PRO A 140 -29.45 -0.20 16.25
C PRO A 140 -29.81 1.27 16.49
N THR A 141 -28.82 2.06 16.91
CA THR A 141 -28.91 3.52 16.98
C THR A 141 -28.74 4.09 15.58
N VAL A 142 -29.81 4.62 15.01
CA VAL A 142 -29.81 5.35 13.74
C VAL A 142 -29.24 6.75 14.01
N VAL A 143 -28.02 7.01 13.54
CA VAL A 143 -27.43 8.35 13.56
C VAL A 143 -27.97 9.11 12.34
N ASN A 144 -28.88 10.04 12.57
CA ASN A 144 -29.26 11.04 11.58
C ASN A 144 -28.08 11.99 11.39
N VAL A 145 -27.54 12.02 10.17
CA VAL A 145 -26.55 13.02 9.74
C VAL A 145 -27.32 14.25 9.30
N ASP A 146 -27.24 15.31 10.11
CA ASP A 146 -27.78 16.62 9.77
C ASP A 146 -27.10 17.17 8.51
N THR A 147 -27.93 17.62 7.60
CA THR A 147 -27.58 18.20 6.30
C THR A 147 -27.05 19.62 6.54
N VAL A 148 -25.77 19.83 6.30
CA VAL A 148 -25.15 21.16 6.28
C VAL A 148 -25.55 21.89 4.98
N PRO A 149 -26.11 23.11 5.05
CA PRO A 149 -26.46 23.89 3.85
C PRO A 149 -25.21 24.45 3.16
N PRO A 150 -25.17 24.54 1.82
CA PRO A 150 -24.07 25.19 1.11
C PRO A 150 -24.15 26.71 1.27
N SER A 151 -23.14 27.28 1.90
CA SER A 151 -22.88 28.73 1.89
C SER A 151 -22.62 29.20 0.46
N ALA A 152 -23.46 30.11 -0.01
CA ALA A 152 -23.28 30.86 -1.24
C ALA A 152 -22.16 31.89 -1.05
N THR A 153 -21.03 31.71 -1.75
CA THR A 153 -19.99 32.73 -1.88
C THR A 153 -20.20 33.48 -3.19
N GLY A 154 -20.37 34.80 -3.06
CA GLY A 154 -20.66 35.70 -4.16
C GLY A 154 -19.55 35.78 -5.22
N ALA A 155 -19.98 35.82 -6.48
CA ALA A 155 -19.14 36.10 -7.61
C ALA A 155 -18.86 37.62 -7.71
N ALA A 156 -17.61 38.01 -7.46
CA ALA A 156 -17.11 39.31 -7.90
C ALA A 156 -16.64 39.18 -9.36
N SER A 157 -17.31 39.89 -10.26
CA SER A 157 -16.87 40.06 -11.65
C SER A 157 -15.64 40.96 -11.71
N VAL A 158 -14.51 40.40 -12.11
CA VAL A 158 -13.33 41.17 -12.55
C VAL A 158 -13.25 41.03 -14.07
N SER A 159 -13.61 42.10 -14.77
CA SER A 159 -13.36 42.24 -16.21
C SER A 159 -11.87 42.46 -16.46
N GLY A 160 -11.14 41.37 -16.69
CA GLY A 160 -9.76 41.37 -17.19
C GLY A 160 -9.73 41.19 -18.72
N ARG A 161 -9.18 42.17 -19.41
CA ARG A 161 -9.02 42.27 -20.86
C ARG A 161 -8.08 41.15 -21.37
N SER A 162 -8.63 40.14 -22.04
CA SER A 162 -7.84 39.07 -22.67
C SER A 162 -7.36 39.51 -24.06
N ALA A 163 -6.04 39.63 -24.22
CA ALA A 163 -5.40 39.66 -25.52
C ALA A 163 -5.29 38.21 -26.02
N GLN A 164 -5.98 37.88 -27.11
CA GLN A 164 -5.90 36.56 -27.73
C GLN A 164 -4.51 36.37 -28.37
N PRO A 165 -3.74 35.33 -28.00
CA PRO A 165 -2.67 34.83 -28.84
C PRO A 165 -3.28 34.03 -30.00
N THR A 166 -2.89 34.37 -31.23
CA THR A 166 -3.23 33.62 -32.44
C THR A 166 -2.55 32.25 -32.38
N VAL A 167 -3.30 31.20 -32.06
CA VAL A 167 -2.82 29.82 -32.11
C VAL A 167 -2.89 29.34 -33.56
N GLU A 168 -1.72 29.17 -34.18
CA GLU A 168 -1.56 28.54 -35.49
C GLU A 168 -1.82 27.03 -35.35
N THR A 169 -3.03 26.60 -35.71
CA THR A 169 -3.42 25.19 -35.71
C THR A 169 -2.66 24.40 -36.78
N ALA A 170 -1.61 23.69 -36.37
CA ALA A 170 -1.01 22.64 -37.18
C ALA A 170 -1.99 21.44 -37.27
N SER A 171 -2.56 21.23 -38.46
CA SER A 171 -3.38 20.06 -38.78
C SER A 171 -2.50 18.80 -38.87
N TYR A 172 -2.36 18.07 -37.77
CA TYR A 172 -1.72 16.76 -37.79
C TYR A 172 -2.70 15.70 -38.32
N ARG A 173 -2.51 15.30 -39.59
CA ARG A 173 -3.23 14.17 -40.19
C ARG A 173 -2.56 12.87 -39.73
N ALA A 174 -3.08 12.27 -38.67
CA ALA A 174 -2.61 10.96 -38.21
C ALA A 174 -2.73 9.92 -39.35
N PRO A 175 -1.66 9.13 -39.63
CA PRO A 175 -1.73 8.06 -40.59
C PRO A 175 -2.73 7.01 -40.12
N ARG A 176 -3.75 6.73 -40.95
CA ARG A 176 -4.74 5.68 -40.70
C ARG A 176 -4.01 4.33 -40.62
N PRO A 177 -4.01 3.62 -39.48
CA PRO A 177 -3.54 2.25 -39.45
C PRO A 177 -4.49 1.40 -40.29
N LYS A 178 -3.95 0.69 -41.29
CA LYS A 178 -4.68 -0.37 -41.97
C LYS A 178 -5.01 -1.43 -40.92
N ALA A 179 -6.29 -1.64 -40.65
CA ALA A 179 -6.76 -2.76 -39.87
C ALA A 179 -6.53 -4.04 -40.67
N GLU A 180 -5.35 -4.63 -40.54
CA GLU A 180 -5.15 -6.05 -40.84
C GLU A 180 -5.90 -6.82 -39.76
N HIS A 181 -7.02 -7.41 -40.16
CA HIS A 181 -7.71 -8.42 -39.38
C HIS A 181 -6.78 -9.64 -39.24
N ALA A 182 -5.93 -9.62 -38.22
CA ALA A 182 -5.27 -10.82 -37.73
C ALA A 182 -6.37 -11.74 -37.17
N VAL A 183 -6.73 -12.75 -37.96
CA VAL A 183 -7.51 -13.89 -37.49
C VAL A 183 -6.66 -14.57 -36.42
N TYR A 184 -6.96 -14.25 -35.16
CA TYR A 184 -6.41 -14.97 -34.01
C TYR A 184 -7.02 -16.37 -34.01
N THR A 185 -6.37 -17.29 -34.70
CA THR A 185 -6.56 -18.71 -34.45
C THR A 185 -6.09 -18.97 -33.02
N THR A 186 -7.04 -19.12 -32.10
CA THR A 186 -6.81 -19.60 -30.73
C THR A 186 -6.38 -21.06 -30.78
N ALA A 187 -5.17 -21.33 -31.24
CA ALA A 187 -4.48 -22.56 -30.95
C ALA A 187 -4.05 -22.47 -29.48
N ALA A 188 -4.73 -23.22 -28.62
CA ALA A 188 -4.31 -23.42 -27.24
C ALA A 188 -2.82 -23.82 -27.25
N PRO A 189 -1.94 -23.13 -26.52
CA PRO A 189 -0.53 -23.48 -26.50
C PRO A 189 -0.39 -24.88 -25.92
N ALA A 190 0.14 -25.80 -26.73
CA ALA A 190 0.60 -27.09 -26.26
C ALA A 190 1.58 -26.84 -25.11
N ILE A 191 1.24 -27.38 -23.94
CA ILE A 191 2.01 -27.23 -22.71
C ILE A 191 3.36 -27.90 -22.96
N ALA A 192 4.40 -27.09 -23.18
CA ALA A 192 5.78 -27.58 -23.20
C ALA A 192 6.15 -28.04 -21.78
N THR A 193 5.99 -29.34 -21.52
CA THR A 193 6.11 -29.93 -20.18
C THR A 193 7.54 -30.22 -19.72
N ASP A 194 8.58 -29.89 -20.50
CA ASP A 194 9.97 -30.23 -20.15
C ASP A 194 10.89 -29.01 -19.91
N ALA A 195 10.32 -27.88 -19.46
CA ALA A 195 11.14 -26.83 -18.90
C ALA A 195 11.65 -27.28 -17.52
N SER A 196 12.88 -27.81 -17.48
CA SER A 196 13.59 -28.18 -16.25
C SER A 196 13.45 -27.05 -15.21
N TYR A 197 12.61 -27.30 -14.19
CA TYR A 197 12.33 -26.38 -13.12
C TYR A 197 13.56 -26.30 -12.20
N MET A 198 13.86 -25.12 -11.67
CA MET A 198 14.90 -25.00 -10.64
C MET A 198 14.46 -25.76 -9.38
N PRO A 199 15.39 -26.38 -8.62
CA PRO A 199 15.05 -26.98 -7.33
C PRO A 199 14.32 -25.98 -6.42
N GLY A 200 13.10 -26.33 -5.99
CA GLY A 200 12.23 -25.47 -5.16
C GLY A 200 11.20 -24.64 -5.94
N GLU A 201 11.33 -24.50 -7.27
CA GLU A 201 10.37 -23.78 -8.11
C GLU A 201 9.03 -24.53 -8.25
N GLU A 202 9.08 -25.86 -8.21
CA GLU A 202 7.92 -26.75 -8.37
C GLU A 202 6.80 -26.44 -7.38
N SER A 203 7.16 -26.09 -6.13
CA SER A 203 6.18 -25.75 -5.10
C SER A 203 5.40 -24.49 -5.49
N TYR A 204 6.08 -23.44 -5.94
CA TYR A 204 5.44 -22.21 -6.40
C TYR A 204 4.54 -22.47 -7.61
N VAL A 205 5.05 -23.22 -8.60
CA VAL A 205 4.33 -23.50 -9.84
C VAL A 205 3.07 -24.31 -9.58
N LYS A 206 3.13 -25.31 -8.70
CA LYS A 206 1.98 -26.11 -8.29
C LYS A 206 0.94 -25.24 -7.57
N THR A 207 1.36 -24.40 -6.63
CA THR A 207 0.48 -23.47 -5.91
C THR A 207 -0.20 -22.50 -6.87
N ILE A 208 0.56 -21.91 -7.80
CA ILE A 208 0.04 -21.00 -8.83
C ILE A 208 -0.95 -21.71 -9.74
N ALA A 209 -0.67 -22.94 -10.17
CA ALA A 209 -1.58 -23.72 -11.00
C ALA A 209 -2.89 -24.01 -10.27
N SER A 210 -2.82 -24.42 -8.99
CA SER A 210 -4.01 -24.66 -8.15
C SER A 210 -4.82 -23.38 -7.96
N LEU A 211 -4.18 -22.26 -7.61
CA LEU A 211 -4.85 -20.98 -7.41
C LEU A 211 -5.45 -20.44 -8.71
N LYS A 212 -4.74 -20.57 -9.83
CA LYS A 212 -5.24 -20.17 -11.14
C LYS A 212 -6.46 -21.01 -11.57
N GLN A 213 -6.49 -22.30 -11.23
CA GLN A 213 -7.65 -23.15 -11.45
C GLN A 213 -8.84 -22.71 -10.58
N THR A 214 -8.60 -22.40 -9.29
CA THR A 214 -9.63 -21.84 -8.42
C THR A 214 -10.20 -20.55 -9.00
N VAL A 215 -9.34 -19.59 -9.38
CA VAL A 215 -9.77 -18.31 -9.97
C VAL A 215 -10.44 -18.47 -11.34
N GLY A 216 -10.01 -19.44 -12.15
CA GLY A 216 -10.60 -19.70 -13.47
C GLY A 216 -11.99 -20.36 -13.41
N ASN A 217 -12.30 -21.07 -12.32
CA ASN A 217 -13.59 -21.72 -12.11
C ASN A 217 -14.63 -20.79 -11.46
N GLN A 218 -14.25 -19.55 -11.14
CA GLN A 218 -15.11 -18.58 -10.48
C GLN A 218 -16.07 -17.91 -11.48
N ASP A 219 -17.20 -17.41 -10.96
CA ASP A 219 -18.22 -16.73 -11.77
C ASP A 219 -17.65 -15.40 -12.29
N PRO A 220 -17.62 -15.16 -13.62
CA PRO A 220 -17.11 -13.91 -14.19
C PRO A 220 -17.87 -12.66 -13.71
N ASN A 221 -19.02 -12.80 -13.05
CA ASN A 221 -19.77 -11.67 -12.47
C ASN A 221 -19.28 -11.21 -11.10
N VAL A 222 -18.31 -11.87 -10.47
CA VAL A 222 -17.81 -11.48 -9.13
C VAL A 222 -16.94 -10.22 -9.19
N MET A 223 -16.16 -10.04 -10.26
CA MET A 223 -15.34 -8.85 -10.48
C MET A 223 -16.00 -7.91 -11.48
N SER A 224 -16.03 -6.61 -11.19
CA SER A 224 -16.43 -5.60 -12.19
C SER A 224 -15.48 -5.61 -13.40
N ALA A 225 -15.99 -5.24 -14.58
CA ALA A 225 -15.20 -5.26 -15.82
C ALA A 225 -13.89 -4.44 -15.72
N SER A 226 -13.90 -3.31 -15.02
CA SER A 226 -12.70 -2.51 -14.80
C SER A 226 -11.64 -3.24 -13.96
N GLN A 227 -12.07 -4.00 -12.95
CA GLN A 227 -11.19 -4.79 -12.08
C GLN A 227 -10.61 -6.01 -12.80
N GLN A 228 -11.39 -6.63 -13.70
CA GLN A 228 -10.89 -7.72 -14.54
C GLN A 228 -9.78 -7.22 -15.47
N VAL A 229 -9.95 -6.04 -16.08
CA VAL A 229 -8.94 -5.45 -16.94
C VAL A 229 -7.66 -5.10 -16.17
N SER A 230 -7.79 -4.51 -14.96
CA SER A 230 -6.60 -4.24 -14.13
C SER A 230 -5.89 -5.52 -13.72
N TYR A 231 -6.65 -6.53 -13.27
CA TYR A 231 -6.09 -7.83 -12.88
C TYR A 231 -5.38 -8.52 -14.05
N ALA A 232 -5.98 -8.53 -15.25
CA ALA A 232 -5.37 -9.11 -16.44
C ALA A 232 -4.05 -8.40 -16.82
N ARG A 233 -4.01 -7.07 -16.69
CA ARG A 233 -2.80 -6.28 -16.91
C ARG A 233 -1.71 -6.64 -15.89
N ASP A 234 -2.05 -6.64 -14.60
CA ASP A 234 -1.10 -6.92 -13.52
C ASP A 234 -0.56 -8.35 -13.65
N MET A 235 -1.43 -9.31 -13.98
CA MET A 235 -1.04 -10.71 -14.24
C MET A 235 -0.08 -10.81 -15.42
N ALA A 236 -0.32 -10.08 -16.51
CA ALA A 236 0.57 -10.09 -17.67
C ALA A 236 1.97 -9.53 -17.35
N VAL A 237 2.06 -8.50 -16.50
CA VAL A 237 3.35 -7.93 -16.06
C VAL A 237 4.12 -8.94 -15.20
N VAL A 238 3.44 -9.60 -14.27
CA VAL A 238 4.06 -10.62 -13.41
C VAL A 238 4.49 -11.84 -14.22
N ASP A 239 3.68 -12.29 -15.18
CA ASP A 239 4.00 -13.41 -16.07
C ASP A 239 5.21 -13.12 -16.96
N ASP A 240 5.31 -11.90 -17.52
CA ASP A 240 6.48 -11.49 -18.29
C ASP A 240 7.74 -11.42 -17.42
N THR A 241 7.61 -10.92 -16.19
CA THR A 241 8.71 -10.88 -15.21
C THR A 241 9.21 -12.28 -14.89
N ILE A 242 8.32 -13.22 -14.56
CA ILE A 242 8.67 -14.62 -14.31
C ILE A 242 9.38 -15.19 -15.54
N LYS A 243 8.83 -15.00 -16.74
CA LYS A 243 9.43 -15.51 -17.98
C LYS A 243 10.87 -14.99 -18.19
N ARG A 244 11.10 -13.68 -18.02
CA ARG A 244 12.43 -13.07 -18.16
C ARG A 244 13.40 -13.58 -17.10
N MET A 245 12.95 -13.68 -15.84
CA MET A 245 13.78 -14.15 -14.74
C MET A 245 14.14 -15.64 -14.89
N ARG A 246 13.20 -16.49 -15.33
CA ARG A 246 13.47 -17.89 -15.66
C ARG A 246 14.52 -18.01 -16.76
N ALA A 247 14.41 -17.22 -17.83
CA ALA A 247 15.42 -17.20 -18.90
C ALA A 247 16.80 -16.76 -18.38
N ALA A 248 16.86 -15.75 -17.50
CA ALA A 248 18.10 -15.29 -16.89
C ALA A 248 18.74 -16.37 -15.98
N VAL A 249 17.94 -17.04 -15.17
CA VAL A 249 18.37 -18.14 -14.28
C VAL A 249 18.82 -19.37 -15.09
N GLN A 250 18.11 -19.71 -16.18
CA GLN A 250 18.53 -20.79 -17.09
C GLN A 250 19.87 -20.48 -17.76
N LYS A 251 20.09 -19.22 -18.17
CA LYS A 251 21.36 -18.79 -18.77
C LYS A 251 22.51 -18.78 -17.76
N ASN A 252 22.25 -18.45 -16.50
CA ASN A 252 23.24 -18.48 -15.43
C ASN A 252 22.65 -19.02 -14.10
N PRO A 253 22.70 -20.34 -13.89
CA PRO A 253 22.20 -20.98 -12.67
C PRO A 253 22.90 -20.58 -11.37
N LYS A 254 24.06 -19.91 -11.45
CA LYS A 254 24.80 -19.43 -10.27
C LYS A 254 24.49 -17.97 -9.90
N ASN A 255 23.60 -17.30 -10.65
CA ASN A 255 23.19 -15.94 -10.35
C ASN A 255 22.12 -15.91 -9.25
N ASP A 256 22.53 -15.72 -7.99
CA ASP A 256 21.63 -15.75 -6.85
C ASP A 256 20.66 -14.55 -6.80
N ALA A 257 21.07 -13.39 -7.31
CA ALA A 257 20.17 -12.23 -7.46
C ALA A 257 19.01 -12.55 -8.42
N ALA A 258 19.27 -13.27 -9.51
CA ALA A 258 18.23 -13.67 -10.44
C ALA A 258 17.26 -14.70 -9.84
N LYS A 259 17.77 -15.64 -9.02
CA LYS A 259 16.92 -16.59 -8.28
C LYS A 259 16.03 -15.88 -7.26
N GLN A 260 16.59 -14.94 -6.51
CA GLN A 260 15.84 -14.16 -5.53
C GLN A 260 14.71 -13.38 -6.21
N MET A 261 15.03 -12.64 -7.28
CA MET A 261 14.02 -11.91 -8.05
C MET A 261 12.95 -12.85 -8.65
N LEU A 262 13.32 -14.04 -9.12
CA LEU A 262 12.37 -15.05 -9.59
C LEU A 262 11.43 -15.51 -8.46
N SER A 263 11.95 -15.79 -7.26
CA SER A 263 11.12 -16.16 -6.10
C SER A 263 10.16 -15.05 -5.68
N THR A 264 10.61 -13.79 -5.66
CA THR A 264 9.75 -12.63 -5.38
C THR A 264 8.65 -12.49 -6.43
N ALA A 265 8.97 -12.67 -7.71
CA ALA A 265 7.96 -12.65 -8.78
C ALA A 265 6.91 -13.75 -8.60
N TYR A 266 7.31 -14.95 -8.13
CA TYR A 266 6.37 -16.01 -7.79
C TYR A 266 5.47 -15.69 -6.59
N GLN A 267 6.03 -15.13 -5.52
CA GLN A 267 5.26 -14.69 -4.36
C GLN A 267 4.22 -13.64 -4.74
N ASN A 268 4.63 -12.61 -5.48
CA ASN A 268 3.72 -11.57 -5.98
C ASN A 268 2.57 -12.15 -6.81
N LYS A 269 2.83 -13.20 -7.61
CA LYS A 269 1.78 -13.89 -8.38
C LYS A 269 0.80 -14.63 -7.48
N ILE A 270 1.29 -15.31 -6.46
CA ILE A 270 0.47 -16.02 -5.48
C ILE A 270 -0.40 -15.02 -4.71
N ASP A 271 0.18 -13.91 -4.26
CA ASP A 271 -0.54 -12.86 -3.53
C ASP A 271 -1.63 -12.23 -4.40
N LEU A 272 -1.32 -11.95 -5.68
CA LEU A 272 -2.31 -11.45 -6.62
C LEU A 272 -3.48 -12.43 -6.80
N LEU A 273 -3.20 -13.73 -6.96
CA LEU A 273 -4.22 -14.77 -7.09
C LEU A 273 -5.06 -14.92 -5.80
N ASN A 274 -4.43 -14.89 -4.63
CA ASN A 274 -5.11 -14.96 -3.34
C ASN A 274 -5.99 -13.73 -3.11
N SER A 275 -5.53 -12.53 -3.48
CA SER A 275 -6.30 -11.29 -3.31
C SER A 275 -7.61 -11.31 -4.10
N VAL A 276 -7.60 -11.93 -5.29
CA VAL A 276 -8.81 -12.16 -6.07
C VAL A 276 -9.71 -13.15 -5.35
N ALA A 277 -9.19 -14.33 -4.98
CA ALA A 277 -9.96 -15.37 -4.31
C ALA A 277 -10.62 -14.89 -2.99
N GLN A 278 -9.91 -14.13 -2.15
CA GLN A 278 -10.44 -13.58 -0.90
C GLN A 278 -11.54 -12.55 -1.13
N LYS A 279 -11.35 -11.67 -2.12
CA LYS A 279 -12.36 -10.68 -2.47
C LYS A 279 -13.67 -11.35 -2.89
N GLU A 280 -13.57 -12.49 -3.56
CA GLU A 280 -14.74 -13.26 -3.94
C GLU A 280 -15.46 -13.89 -2.75
N GLU A 281 -14.72 -14.48 -1.81
CA GLU A 281 -15.30 -15.03 -0.58
C GLU A 281 -16.09 -13.96 0.18
N LEU A 282 -15.55 -12.73 0.22
CA LEU A 282 -16.25 -11.59 0.80
C LEU A 282 -17.55 -11.26 0.04
N VAL A 283 -17.50 -11.17 -1.30
CA VAL A 283 -18.69 -10.89 -2.13
C VAL A 283 -19.73 -12.01 -2.03
N ALA A 284 -19.30 -13.27 -1.95
CA ALA A 284 -20.17 -14.42 -1.76
C ALA A 284 -20.84 -14.42 -0.39
N SER A 285 -20.13 -14.03 0.67
CA SER A 285 -20.69 -13.92 2.03
C SER A 285 -21.73 -12.80 2.21
N LEU A 286 -21.74 -11.82 1.30
CA LEU A 286 -22.68 -10.70 1.31
C LEU A 286 -23.97 -10.97 0.54
N ARG A 287 -24.06 -12.10 -0.18
CA ARG A 287 -25.28 -12.53 -0.90
C ARG A 287 -26.07 -13.52 -0.07
#